data_AF-A0A7H4M7D1-F1
#
_entry.id   AF-A0A7H4M7D1-F1
#
_cell.length_a   1.000
_cell.length_b   1.000
_cell.length_c   1.000
_cell.angle_alpha   90.00
_cell.angle_beta   90.00
_cell.angle_gamma   90.00
#
_symmetry.space_group_name_H-M   'P 1'
#
loop_
_entity.id
_entity.type
_entity.pdbx_description
1 polymer ?
#
loop_
_entity_poly.entity_id
_entity_poly.type
_entity_poly.pdbx_seq_one_letter_code
_entity_poly.pdbx_strand_id
1 'polypeptide(L)' 'MKLIVGMTGATGAPLGVALLKALREMPEVETHLVMSKWGQNHH' A
#
# COMPACT_ATOMS: atom_id res chain seq x y z
N MET A 1 -8.18 13.55 -5.24
CA MET A 1 -6.70 13.49 -5.27
C MET A 1 -6.28 12.09 -5.71
N LYS A 2 -5.23 11.94 -6.53
CA LYS A 2 -4.75 10.62 -6.97
C LYS A 2 -3.36 10.34 -6.40
N LEU A 3 -3.19 9.22 -5.71
CA LEU A 3 -1.95 8.83 -5.06
C LEU A 3 -1.44 7.49 -5.61
N ILE A 4 -0.15 7.44 -5.93
CA ILE A 4 0.55 6.18 -6.22
C ILE A 4 1.31 5.77 -4.97
N VAL A 5 1.09 4.54 -4.52
CA VAL A 5 1.76 3.98 -3.34
C VAL A 5 2.68 2.85 -3.82
N GLY A 6 3.99 3.06 -3.71
CA GLY A 6 5.00 2.03 -3.95
C GLY A 6 5.32 1.28 -2.65
N MET A 7 5.23 -0.05 -2.66
CA MET A 7 5.66 -0.90 -1.54
C MET A 7 6.78 -1.86 -1.95
N THR A 8 7.93 -1.73 -1.28
CA THR A 8 9.13 -2.54 -1.51
C THR A 8 9.56 -3.28 -0.25
N GLY A 9 9.92 -4.56 -0.39
CA GLY A 9 10.28 -5.41 0.74
C GLY A 9 9.07 -5.79 1.61
N ALA A 10 9.21 -6.88 2.36
CA ALA A 10 8.07 -7.47 3.07
C ALA A 10 8.00 -7.11 4.55
N THR A 11 9.10 -6.70 5.18
CA THR A 11 9.13 -6.25 6.59
C THR A 11 8.19 -5.07 6.83
N GLY A 12 8.03 -4.17 5.86
CA GLY A 12 7.14 -3.01 5.93
C GLY A 12 5.69 -3.28 5.52
N ALA A 13 5.32 -4.52 5.15
CA ALA A 13 3.99 -4.83 4.66
C ALA A 13 2.86 -4.46 5.65
N PRO A 14 2.98 -4.71 6.98
CA PRO A 14 1.96 -4.27 7.93
C PRO A 14 1.74 -2.75 7.95
N LEU A 15 2.81 -1.96 7.80
CA LEU A 15 2.73 -0.50 7.73
C LEU A 15 2.04 -0.04 6.44
N GLY A 16 2.38 -0.66 5.30
CA GLY A 16 1.73 -0.36 4.03
C GLY A 16 0.24 -0.69 4.04
N VAL A 17 -0.16 -1.80 4.68
CA VAL A 17 -1.58 -2.14 4.86
C VAL A 17 -2.29 -1.11 5.75
N ALA A 18 -1.66 -0.68 6.86
CA ALA A 18 -2.24 0.33 7.73
C ALA A 18 -2.45 1.67 6.99
N LEU A 19 -1.49 2.09 6.18
CA LEU A 19 -1.60 3.27 5.33
C LEU A 19 -2.76 3.15 4.34
N LEU A 20 -2.85 2.04 3.61
CA LEU A 20 -3.92 1.84 2.62
C LEU A 20 -5.31 1.81 3.26
N LYS A 21 -5.43 1.26 4.48
CA LYS A 21 -6.69 1.33 5.25
C LYS A 21 -7.05 2.76 5.60
N ALA A 22 -6.11 3.57 6.07
CA ALA A 22 -6.37 4.97 6.39
C ALA A 22 -6.77 5.79 5.16
N LEU A 23 -6.11 5.56 4.01
CA LEU A 23 -6.45 6.25 2.75
C LEU A 23 -7.82 5.82 2.21
N ARG A 24 -8.24 4.58 2.46
CA ARG A 24 -9.57 4.08 2.04
C ARG A 24 -10.73 4.79 2.73
N GLU A 25 -10.52 5.31 3.94
CA GLU A 25 -11.53 6.10 4.68
C GLU A 25 -11.69 7.53 4.12
N MET A 26 -10.87 7.93 3.14
CA MET A 26 -10.91 9.25 2.49
C MET A 26 -11.53 9.12 1.09
N PRO A 27 -12.84 9.34 0.92
CA PRO A 27 -13.55 9.07 -0.33
C PRO A 27 -13.08 9.92 -1.53
N GLU A 28 -12.42 11.04 -1.27
CA GLU A 28 -11.84 11.92 -2.29
C GLU A 28 -10.45 11.45 -2.78
N VAL A 29 -9.90 10.38 -2.20
CA VAL A 29 -8.57 9.85 -2.52
C VAL A 29 -8.68 8.55 -3.32
N GLU A 30 -8.15 8.58 -4.54
CA GLU A 30 -7.95 7.39 -5.37
C GLU A 30 -6.52 6.88 -5.17
N THR A 31 -6.35 5.61 -4.80
CA THR A 31 -5.04 5.00 -4.55
C THR A 31 -4.71 3.93 -5.58
N HIS A 32 -3.50 4.01 -6.16
CA HIS A 32 -2.94 2.99 -7.03
C HIS A 32 -1.71 2.37 -6.38
N LEU A 33 -1.81 1.10 -5.98
CA LEU A 33 -0.74 0.36 -5.33
C LEU A 33 0.17 -0.31 -6.37
N VAL A 34 1.47 -0.11 -6.23
CA VAL A 34 2.52 -0.82 -6.98
C VAL A 34 3.38 -1.60 -5.99
N MET A 35 3.42 -2.92 -6.11
CA MET A 35 4.19 -3.80 -5.24
C MET A 35 5.30 -4.52 -6.00
N SER A 36 6.50 -4.55 -5.42
CA SER A 36 7.59 -5.40 -5.92
C SER A 36 7.33 -6.88 -5.64
N LYS A 37 7.89 -7.78 -6.46
CA LYS A 37 7.73 -9.24 -6.36
C LYS A 37 8.11 -9.80 -4.95
N TRP A 38 9.02 -9.13 -4.26
CA TRP A 38 9.46 -9.48 -2.90
C TRP A 38 8.45 -9.12 -1.81
N GLY A 39 7.53 -8.17 -2.05
CA GLY A 39 6.46 -7.81 -1.12
C GLY A 39 5.30 -8.81 -1.08
N GLN A 40 5.26 -9.78 -2.01
CA GLN A 40 4.24 -10.83 -2.08
C GLN A 40 4.60 -12.08 -1.26
N ASN A 41 5.89 -12.28 -0.97
CA ASN A 41 6.41 -13.54 -0.41
C ASN A 41 6.60 -13.46 1.11
N HIS A 42 5.53 -13.29 1.89
CA HIS A 42 5.51 -13.67 3.31
C HIS A 42 4.25 -14.51 3.56
N HIS A 43 4.40 -15.83 3.42
CA HIS A 43 3.64 -16.81 4.17
C HIS A 43 4.31 -16.98 5.53
#